data_AF-A0A316MTF8-F1
#
_entry.id   AF-A0A316MTF8-F1
#
_cell.length_a   1.000
_cell.length_b   1.000
_cell.length_c   1.000
_cell.angle_alpha   90.00
_cell.angle_beta   90.00
_cell.angle_gamma   90.00
#
_symmetry.space_group_name_H-M   'P 1'
#
loop_
_entity.id
_entity.type
_entity.pdbx_description
1 polymer ?
#
loop_
_entity_poly.entity_id
_entity_poly.type
_entity_poly.pdbx_seq_one_letter_code
_entity_poly.pdbx_strand_id
1 'polypeptide(L)'
;MWLTSSSIGRKLVMAITGACLVLFVTFHCLMNAVAIVYPSAYNVICEFLGANWYALIASAGLALLFILHIIYAVWLTLQNRKARGNDRYNVSKKPATVEWSSQNMLVLGIVILAFLVVHLIQFWAKMQLQEIRGAEGVLPPSMGTLFIQEAFSSVWTPIIYIIGFVALWFHMNHGFWSMFQSAGWNNITWLPRLKKIACWWTSIVVLVFIAQAIVFTVNANNDFYKKDTTLREQYKEVMGDVVGIPVDRFKYDDFSTTVREHVSQLQGLLAQPQQAMQVGATEEMLNTEIARFEPVISLLDYLEDTPATTVNVQPEN
;
A
#
# COMPACT_ATOMS: atom_id res chain seq x y z
N MET A 1 -26.45 25.21 1.82
CA MET A 1 -25.93 24.91 3.18
C MET A 1 -24.73 25.79 3.46
N TRP A 2 -24.60 26.34 4.67
CA TRP A 2 -23.52 27.28 5.04
C TRP A 2 -22.09 26.74 4.79
N LEU A 3 -21.90 25.42 4.89
CA LEU A 3 -20.64 24.72 4.61
C LEU A 3 -20.14 24.91 3.16
N THR A 4 -21.06 25.03 2.19
CA THR A 4 -20.72 25.21 0.76
C THR A 4 -20.87 26.65 0.29
N SER A 5 -21.59 27.50 1.02
CA SER A 5 -21.91 28.88 0.62
C SER A 5 -20.94 29.92 1.20
N SER A 6 -20.38 29.69 2.39
CA SER A 6 -19.49 30.64 3.07
C SER A 6 -18.00 30.31 2.90
N SER A 7 -17.12 31.32 2.94
CA SER A 7 -15.66 31.12 2.92
C SER A 7 -15.15 30.41 4.17
N ILE A 8 -15.81 30.64 5.31
CA ILE A 8 -15.45 30.04 6.60
C ILE A 8 -15.85 28.55 6.66
N GLY A 9 -17.03 28.20 6.15
CA GLY A 9 -17.50 26.81 6.09
C GLY A 9 -16.61 25.94 5.21
N ARG A 10 -16.14 26.47 4.07
CA ARG A 10 -15.18 25.76 3.21
C ARG A 10 -13.84 25.49 3.88
N LYS A 11 -13.33 26.45 4.65
CA LYS A 11 -12.08 26.27 5.43
C LYS A 11 -12.24 25.26 6.55
N LEU A 12 -13.41 25.19 7.18
CA LEU A 12 -13.70 24.16 8.18
C LEU A 12 -13.70 22.75 7.58
N VAL A 13 -14.36 22.55 6.43
CA VAL A 13 -14.33 21.24 5.73
C VAL A 13 -12.89 20.87 5.32
N MET A 14 -12.13 21.84 4.81
CA MET A 14 -10.71 21.64 4.49
C MET A 14 -9.89 21.22 5.72
N ALA A 15 -10.13 21.84 6.88
CA ALA A 15 -9.44 21.52 8.12
C ALA A 15 -9.79 20.13 8.66
N ILE A 16 -11.08 19.75 8.65
CA ILE A 16 -11.55 18.44 9.13
C ILE A 16 -11.00 17.32 8.25
N THR A 17 -11.16 17.44 6.92
CA THR A 17 -10.61 16.44 5.99
C THR A 17 -9.09 16.34 6.12
N GLY A 18 -8.39 17.47 6.23
CA GLY A 18 -6.94 17.48 6.47
C GLY A 18 -6.52 16.80 7.78
N ALA A 19 -7.27 17.00 8.86
CA ALA A 19 -7.01 16.35 10.14
C ALA A 19 -7.16 14.82 10.05
N CYS A 20 -8.23 14.33 9.40
CA CYS A 20 -8.43 12.90 9.16
C CYS A 20 -7.30 12.30 8.31
N LEU A 21 -6.87 12.99 7.25
CA LEU A 21 -5.76 12.54 6.40
C LEU A 21 -4.42 12.53 7.14
N VAL A 22 -4.18 13.51 8.02
CA VAL A 22 -3.00 13.51 8.92
C VAL A 22 -2.98 12.29 9.84
N LEU A 23 -4.13 11.96 10.45
CA LEU A 23 -4.25 10.76 11.29
C LEU A 23 -4.00 9.48 10.48
N PHE A 24 -4.59 9.38 9.29
CA PHE A 24 -4.36 8.26 8.38
C PHE A 24 -2.88 8.11 8.03
N VAL A 25 -2.21 9.19 7.59
CA VAL A 25 -0.78 9.14 7.23
C VAL A 25 0.08 8.78 8.43
N THR A 26 -0.28 9.22 9.64
CA THR A 26 0.42 8.81 10.87
C THR A 26 0.32 7.31 11.09
N PHE A 27 -0.90 6.78 11.08
CA PHE A 27 -1.17 5.37 11.26
C PHE A 27 -0.48 4.53 10.17
N HIS A 28 -0.60 4.95 8.91
CA HIS A 28 0.04 4.33 7.77
C HIS A 28 1.57 4.32 7.90
N CYS A 29 2.19 5.43 8.33
CA CYS A 29 3.63 5.49 8.58
C CYS A 29 4.06 4.47 9.66
N LEU A 30 3.32 4.37 10.76
CA LEU A 30 3.65 3.49 11.88
C LEU A 30 3.52 2.01 11.51
N MET A 31 2.45 1.63 10.80
CA MET A 31 2.29 0.26 10.33
C MET A 31 3.38 -0.16 9.35
N ASN A 32 3.72 0.71 8.38
CA ASN A 32 4.83 0.41 7.46
C ASN A 32 6.18 0.33 8.17
N ALA A 33 6.37 1.04 9.29
CA ALA A 33 7.61 0.93 10.07
C ALA A 33 7.77 -0.47 10.70
N VAL A 34 6.67 -1.20 10.94
CA VAL A 34 6.72 -2.60 11.39
C VAL A 34 7.43 -3.47 10.36
N ALA A 35 7.26 -3.23 9.06
CA ALA A 35 7.95 -3.97 8.01
C ALA A 35 9.49 -3.82 8.03
N ILE A 36 10.02 -2.78 8.69
CA ILE A 36 11.46 -2.61 8.90
C ILE A 36 11.94 -3.50 10.06
N VAL A 37 11.20 -3.51 11.16
CA VAL A 37 11.66 -4.10 12.43
C VAL A 37 11.25 -5.57 12.57
N TYR A 38 10.02 -5.90 12.18
CA TYR A 38 9.43 -7.22 12.25
C TYR A 38 8.60 -7.51 10.98
N PRO A 39 9.24 -7.88 9.85
CA PRO A 39 8.57 -8.12 8.57
C PRO A 39 7.41 -9.12 8.64
N SER A 40 7.52 -10.19 9.42
CA SER A 40 6.43 -11.17 9.59
C SER A 40 5.21 -10.58 10.29
N ALA A 41 5.40 -9.68 11.26
CA ALA A 41 4.31 -8.96 11.92
C ALA A 41 3.62 -7.98 10.96
N TYR A 42 4.34 -7.42 9.96
CA TYR A 42 3.72 -6.61 8.93
C TYR A 42 2.76 -7.42 8.04
N ASN A 43 3.07 -8.67 7.71
CA ASN A 43 2.13 -9.54 6.98
C ASN A 43 0.85 -9.80 7.79
N VAL A 44 0.95 -10.01 9.12
CA VAL A 44 -0.24 -10.14 9.99
C VAL A 44 -1.09 -8.86 9.96
N ILE A 45 -0.45 -7.68 9.94
CA ILE A 45 -1.17 -6.40 9.77
C ILE A 45 -1.86 -6.35 8.40
N CYS A 46 -1.22 -6.83 7.33
CA CYS A 46 -1.80 -6.86 5.99
C CYS A 46 -2.99 -7.80 5.90
N GLU A 47 -2.91 -8.99 6.52
CA GLU A 47 -4.02 -9.93 6.63
C GLU A 47 -5.21 -9.31 7.39
N PHE A 48 -4.95 -8.68 8.54
CA PHE A 48 -5.99 -7.97 9.30
C PHE A 48 -6.63 -6.83 8.48
N LEU A 49 -5.84 -6.10 7.69
CA LEU A 49 -6.32 -4.98 6.87
C LEU A 49 -6.66 -5.36 5.42
N GLY A 50 -6.81 -6.65 5.12
CA GLY A 50 -7.24 -7.17 3.81
C GLY A 50 -8.66 -6.77 3.43
N ALA A 51 -9.33 -7.50 2.54
CA ALA A 51 -10.69 -7.21 2.09
C ALA A 51 -11.78 -7.54 3.14
N ASN A 52 -11.47 -7.39 4.43
CA ASN A 52 -12.43 -7.46 5.53
C ASN A 52 -13.42 -6.29 5.46
N TRP A 53 -14.69 -6.54 5.83
CA TRP A 53 -15.77 -5.54 5.71
C TRP A 53 -15.46 -4.19 6.37
N TYR A 54 -14.79 -4.19 7.54
CA TYR A 54 -14.43 -2.96 8.25
C TYR A 54 -13.30 -2.20 7.53
N ALA A 55 -12.32 -2.92 6.97
CA ALA A 55 -11.22 -2.34 6.20
C ALA A 55 -11.72 -1.77 4.87
N LEU A 56 -12.72 -2.40 4.24
CA LEU A 56 -13.37 -1.88 3.04
C LEU A 56 -14.16 -0.59 3.33
N ILE A 57 -14.93 -0.54 4.42
CA ILE A 57 -15.62 0.67 4.85
C ILE A 57 -14.61 1.80 5.13
N ALA A 58 -13.54 1.49 5.86
CA ALA A 58 -12.48 2.46 6.14
C ALA A 58 -11.81 2.98 4.86
N SER A 59 -11.53 2.10 3.90
CA SER A 59 -10.91 2.44 2.60
C SER A 59 -11.83 3.32 1.75
N ALA A 60 -13.13 2.98 1.67
CA ALA A 60 -14.12 3.80 0.98
C ALA A 60 -14.30 5.18 1.65
N GLY A 61 -14.33 5.22 2.98
CA GLY A 61 -14.40 6.47 3.75
C GLY A 61 -13.17 7.35 3.53
N LEU A 62 -11.97 6.76 3.51
CA LEU A 62 -10.73 7.47 3.22
C LEU A 62 -10.70 8.01 1.78
N ALA A 63 -11.14 7.23 0.80
CA ALA A 63 -11.27 7.67 -0.59
C ALA A 63 -12.21 8.88 -0.70
N LEU A 64 -13.37 8.84 -0.01
CA LEU A 64 -14.30 9.97 0.05
C LEU A 64 -13.65 11.20 0.69
N LEU A 65 -12.95 11.05 1.82
CA LEU A 65 -12.23 12.15 2.47
C LEU A 65 -11.19 12.78 1.54
N PHE A 66 -10.45 11.97 0.80
CA PHE A 66 -9.44 12.43 -0.15
C PHE A 66 -10.07 13.21 -1.32
N ILE A 67 -11.17 12.71 -1.89
CA ILE A 67 -11.93 13.38 -2.95
C ILE A 67 -12.46 14.74 -2.46
N LEU A 68 -13.10 14.76 -1.28
CA LEU A 68 -13.62 15.99 -0.69
C LEU A 68 -12.50 17.01 -0.41
N HIS A 69 -11.36 16.54 0.11
CA HIS A 69 -10.19 17.37 0.36
C HIS A 69 -9.70 18.05 -0.92
N ILE A 70 -9.57 17.30 -2.02
CA ILE A 70 -9.15 17.83 -3.32
C ILE A 70 -10.16 18.85 -3.87
N ILE A 71 -11.45 18.51 -3.85
CA ILE A 71 -12.50 19.40 -4.38
C ILE A 71 -12.47 20.75 -3.64
N TYR A 72 -12.43 20.74 -2.31
CA TYR A 72 -12.38 21.97 -1.52
C TYR A 72 -11.04 22.71 -1.68
N ALA A 73 -9.92 22.00 -1.79
CA ALA A 73 -8.60 22.60 -2.04
C ALA A 73 -8.56 23.34 -3.39
N VAL A 74 -9.08 22.73 -4.45
CA VAL A 74 -9.17 23.35 -5.79
C VAL A 74 -10.13 24.54 -5.76
N TRP A 75 -11.31 24.38 -5.15
CA TRP A 75 -12.28 25.47 -5.03
C TRP A 75 -11.68 26.68 -4.31
N LEU A 76 -11.09 26.47 -3.13
CA LEU A 76 -10.43 27.55 -2.38
C LEU A 76 -9.28 28.19 -3.16
N THR A 77 -8.51 27.39 -3.90
CA THR A 77 -7.40 27.91 -4.72
C THR A 77 -7.91 28.80 -5.84
N LEU A 78 -8.96 28.38 -6.56
CA LEU A 78 -9.56 29.18 -7.63
C LEU A 78 -10.24 30.44 -7.08
N GLN A 79 -10.92 30.34 -5.95
CA GLN A 79 -11.53 31.50 -5.28
C GLN A 79 -10.47 32.52 -4.85
N ASN A 80 -9.37 32.06 -4.23
CA ASN A 80 -8.26 32.92 -3.82
C ASN A 80 -7.55 33.56 -5.03
N ARG A 81 -7.39 32.82 -6.14
CA ARG A 81 -6.84 33.37 -7.39
C ARG A 81 -7.74 34.44 -7.99
N LYS A 82 -9.05 34.19 -8.05
CA LYS A 82 -10.04 35.16 -8.55
C LYS A 82 -10.06 36.43 -7.68
N ALA A 83 -10.01 36.27 -6.36
CA ALA A 83 -10.01 37.40 -5.42
C ALA A 83 -8.74 38.27 -5.49
N ARG A 84 -7.59 37.71 -5.91
CA ARG A 84 -6.34 38.47 -6.11
C ARG A 84 -6.32 39.33 -7.39
N GLY A 85 -7.25 39.12 -8.34
CA GLY A 85 -7.34 39.92 -9.56
C GLY A 85 -6.03 39.99 -10.38
N ASN A 86 -5.85 41.08 -11.13
CA ASN A 86 -4.64 41.35 -11.94
C ASN A 86 -3.45 41.89 -11.12
N ASP A 87 -3.57 42.02 -9.79
CA ASP A 87 -2.52 42.56 -8.91
C ASP A 87 -1.30 41.64 -8.74
N ARG A 88 -1.27 40.49 -9.45
CA ARG A 88 -0.11 39.60 -9.55
C ARG A 88 1.16 40.33 -10.04
N TYR A 89 1.00 41.42 -10.79
CA TYR A 89 2.09 42.21 -11.37
C TYR A 89 2.34 43.55 -10.66
N ASN A 90 1.47 43.98 -9.73
CA ASN A 90 1.56 45.29 -9.06
C ASN A 90 2.39 45.27 -7.77
N VAL A 91 2.79 44.09 -7.27
CA VAL A 91 3.57 43.96 -6.03
C VAL A 91 4.90 43.27 -6.34
N SER A 92 5.94 44.07 -6.60
CA SER A 92 7.29 43.59 -6.93
C SER A 92 8.08 43.10 -5.71
N LYS A 93 7.65 43.43 -4.48
CA LYS A 93 8.28 42.98 -3.23
C LYS A 93 7.31 42.14 -2.40
N LYS A 94 7.59 40.84 -2.33
CA LYS A 94 6.85 39.87 -1.52
C LYS A 94 7.17 40.08 -0.03
N PRO A 95 6.18 40.07 0.88
CA PRO A 95 6.46 40.10 2.31
C PRO A 95 7.26 38.85 2.72
N ALA A 96 8.32 39.03 3.51
CA ALA A 96 9.15 37.94 4.03
C ALA A 96 8.38 36.93 4.90
N THR A 97 7.12 37.24 5.26
CA THR A 97 6.26 36.46 6.14
C THR A 97 5.44 35.37 5.44
N VAL A 98 5.48 35.26 4.10
CA VAL A 98 4.70 34.25 3.34
C VAL A 98 5.57 33.06 2.95
N GLU A 99 5.33 31.91 3.58
CA GLU A 99 6.07 30.66 3.29
C GLU A 99 5.87 30.19 1.84
N TRP A 100 6.93 29.68 1.22
CA TRP A 100 6.91 29.19 -0.16
C TRP A 100 5.92 28.02 -0.35
N SER A 101 5.80 27.14 0.63
CA SER A 101 4.84 26.02 0.65
C SER A 101 3.40 26.53 0.46
N SER A 102 3.01 27.58 1.19
CA SER A 102 1.68 28.20 1.10
C SER A 102 1.35 28.76 -0.30
N GLN A 103 2.38 29.13 -1.08
CA GLN A 103 2.22 29.66 -2.43
C GLN A 103 2.03 28.54 -3.46
N ASN A 104 2.52 27.34 -3.16
CA ASN A 104 2.58 26.21 -4.09
C ASN A 104 1.71 25.03 -3.66
N MET A 105 0.80 25.20 -2.69
CA MET A 105 -0.04 24.11 -2.15
C MET A 105 -0.79 23.30 -3.22
N LEU A 106 -1.33 23.95 -4.26
CA LEU A 106 -1.99 23.23 -5.36
C LEU A 106 -1.00 22.37 -6.16
N VAL A 107 0.19 22.89 -6.46
CA VAL A 107 1.23 22.14 -7.19
C VAL A 107 1.72 20.96 -6.36
N LEU A 108 1.99 21.18 -5.08
CA LEU A 108 2.35 20.11 -4.14
C LEU A 108 1.26 19.05 -4.07
N GLY A 109 -0.02 19.45 -4.02
CA GLY A 109 -1.16 18.54 -4.05
C GLY A 109 -1.23 17.69 -5.33
N ILE A 110 -0.90 18.26 -6.49
CA ILE A 110 -0.83 17.51 -7.77
C ILE A 110 0.30 16.49 -7.74
N VAL A 111 1.49 16.85 -7.23
CA VAL A 111 2.61 15.91 -7.09
C VAL A 111 2.23 14.77 -6.13
N ILE A 112 1.59 15.06 -5.01
CA ILE A 112 1.10 14.06 -4.05
C ILE A 112 0.05 13.15 -4.70
N LEU A 113 -0.87 13.70 -5.50
CA LEU A 113 -1.87 12.91 -6.22
C LEU A 113 -1.21 11.96 -7.23
N ALA A 114 -0.21 12.42 -7.98
CA ALA A 114 0.53 11.58 -8.91
C ALA A 114 1.28 10.45 -8.17
N PHE A 115 1.93 10.76 -7.05
CA PHE A 115 2.53 9.77 -6.17
C PHE A 115 1.49 8.76 -5.64
N LEU A 116 0.32 9.23 -5.18
CA LEU A 116 -0.74 8.38 -4.67
C LEU A 116 -1.26 7.40 -5.74
N VAL A 117 -1.39 7.82 -6.99
CA VAL A 117 -1.82 6.93 -8.08
C VAL A 117 -0.82 5.79 -8.26
N VAL A 118 0.48 6.09 -8.32
CA VAL A 118 1.53 5.05 -8.40
C VAL A 118 1.46 4.12 -7.19
N HIS A 119 1.34 4.70 -5.99
CA HIS A 119 1.23 3.94 -4.75
C HIS A 119 0.02 3.00 -4.72
N LEU A 120 -1.16 3.46 -5.13
CA LEU A 120 -2.37 2.64 -5.20
C LEU A 120 -2.26 1.54 -6.26
N ILE A 121 -1.60 1.79 -7.39
CA ILE A 121 -1.36 0.75 -8.41
C ILE A 121 -0.42 -0.34 -7.86
N GLN A 122 0.63 0.04 -7.14
CA GLN A 122 1.62 -0.91 -6.64
C GLN A 122 1.10 -1.75 -5.47
N PHE A 123 0.25 -1.18 -4.61
CA PHE A 123 -0.20 -1.84 -3.38
C PHE A 123 -1.70 -2.14 -3.40
N TRP A 124 -2.57 -1.13 -3.25
CA TRP A 124 -4.02 -1.35 -3.11
C TRP A 124 -4.63 -2.17 -4.27
N ALA A 125 -4.27 -1.86 -5.51
CA ALA A 125 -4.80 -2.50 -6.71
C ALA A 125 -4.29 -3.94 -6.89
N LYS A 126 -3.11 -4.27 -6.34
CA LYS A 126 -2.52 -5.61 -6.39
C LYS A 126 -2.91 -6.48 -5.18
N MET A 127 -3.29 -5.87 -4.07
CA MET A 127 -3.68 -6.54 -2.83
C MET A 127 -5.22 -6.56 -2.70
N GLN A 128 -5.78 -5.58 -1.98
CA GLN A 128 -7.19 -5.56 -1.60
C GLN A 128 -8.15 -5.58 -2.80
N LEU A 129 -7.81 -4.93 -3.92
CA LEU A 129 -8.64 -5.00 -5.13
C LEU A 129 -8.68 -6.40 -5.75
N GLN A 130 -7.57 -7.14 -5.76
CA GLN A 130 -7.56 -8.50 -6.32
C GLN A 130 -8.34 -9.47 -5.42
N GLU A 131 -8.21 -9.32 -4.11
CA GLU A 131 -8.98 -10.06 -3.11
C GLU A 131 -10.50 -9.82 -3.28
N ILE A 132 -10.93 -8.55 -3.43
CA ILE A 132 -12.34 -8.19 -3.73
C ILE A 132 -12.84 -8.84 -5.02
N ARG A 133 -11.96 -8.94 -6.03
CA ARG A 133 -12.30 -9.51 -7.34
C ARG A 133 -12.28 -11.04 -7.36
N GLY A 134 -11.75 -11.70 -6.32
CA GLY A 134 -11.45 -13.13 -6.34
C GLY A 134 -10.46 -13.51 -7.44
N ALA A 135 -9.58 -12.58 -7.84
CA ALA A 135 -8.66 -12.71 -8.97
C ALA A 135 -7.20 -12.54 -8.50
N GLU A 136 -6.86 -13.26 -7.43
CA GLU A 136 -5.53 -13.21 -6.83
C GLU A 136 -4.47 -13.71 -7.80
N GLY A 137 -3.32 -13.01 -7.81
CA GLY A 137 -2.17 -13.44 -8.60
C GLY A 137 -1.34 -14.48 -7.86
N VAL A 138 -0.09 -14.65 -8.30
CA VAL A 138 0.88 -15.56 -7.65
C VAL A 138 1.13 -15.20 -6.17
N LEU A 139 1.04 -13.92 -5.82
CA LEU A 139 1.29 -13.43 -4.46
C LEU A 139 -0.03 -13.31 -3.71
N PRO A 140 -0.21 -14.03 -2.58
CA PRO A 140 -1.39 -13.88 -1.73
C PRO A 140 -1.47 -12.45 -1.18
N PRO A 141 -2.65 -11.78 -1.21
CA PRO A 141 -2.82 -10.40 -0.74
C PRO A 141 -2.38 -10.14 0.70
N SER A 142 -2.39 -11.16 1.56
CA SER A 142 -1.91 -11.10 2.95
C SER A 142 -0.38 -10.99 3.08
N MET A 143 0.39 -11.40 2.05
CA MET A 143 1.86 -11.38 2.05
C MET A 143 2.42 -10.01 1.63
N GLY A 144 2.08 -8.96 2.39
CA GLY A 144 2.46 -7.58 2.08
C GLY A 144 3.96 -7.36 1.81
N THR A 145 4.84 -8.09 2.51
CA THR A 145 6.29 -8.05 2.28
C THR A 145 6.71 -8.50 0.88
N LEU A 146 5.99 -9.42 0.23
CA LEU A 146 6.25 -9.82 -1.15
C LEU A 146 5.82 -8.73 -2.15
N PHE A 147 4.80 -7.93 -1.83
CA PHE A 147 4.48 -6.73 -2.63
C PHE A 147 5.52 -5.62 -2.45
N ILE A 148 6.12 -5.50 -1.26
CA ILE A 148 7.28 -4.63 -1.03
C ILE A 148 8.46 -5.11 -1.89
N GLN A 149 8.75 -6.42 -1.90
CA GLN A 149 9.77 -7.03 -2.77
C GLN A 149 9.56 -6.62 -4.23
N GLU A 150 8.37 -6.85 -4.78
CA GLU A 150 8.06 -6.53 -6.18
C GLU A 150 8.18 -5.04 -6.49
N ALA A 151 7.63 -4.18 -5.63
CA ALA A 151 7.62 -2.74 -5.89
C ALA A 151 9.05 -2.15 -5.80
N PHE A 152 9.80 -2.50 -4.76
CA PHE A 152 11.08 -1.86 -4.43
C PHE A 152 12.32 -2.52 -5.05
N SER A 153 12.16 -3.66 -5.75
CA SER A 153 13.20 -4.17 -6.65
C SER A 153 13.46 -3.22 -7.85
N SER A 154 12.49 -2.38 -8.21
CA SER A 154 12.68 -1.34 -9.24
C SER A 154 13.32 -0.08 -8.67
N VAL A 155 14.45 0.36 -9.26
CA VAL A 155 15.15 1.61 -8.89
C VAL A 155 14.28 2.86 -9.00
N TRP A 156 13.23 2.83 -9.83
CA TRP A 156 12.33 3.97 -10.01
C TRP A 156 11.38 4.18 -8.85
N THR A 157 10.99 3.11 -8.15
CA THR A 157 10.06 3.18 -7.02
C THR A 157 10.55 4.11 -5.91
N PRO A 158 11.76 3.94 -5.32
CA PRO A 158 12.23 4.86 -4.28
C PRO A 158 12.40 6.29 -4.78
N ILE A 159 12.77 6.51 -6.05
CA ILE A 159 12.91 7.86 -6.63
C ILE A 159 11.55 8.59 -6.63
N ILE A 160 10.51 7.94 -7.17
CA ILE A 160 9.15 8.50 -7.22
C ILE A 160 8.61 8.73 -5.80
N TYR A 161 8.86 7.80 -4.90
CA TYR A 161 8.40 7.86 -3.51
C TYR A 161 9.05 9.02 -2.76
N ILE A 162 10.37 9.20 -2.88
CA ILE A 162 11.08 10.30 -2.23
C ILE A 162 10.61 11.67 -2.74
N ILE A 163 10.36 11.82 -4.06
CA ILE A 163 9.77 13.04 -4.62
C ILE A 163 8.39 13.30 -4.00
N GLY A 164 7.55 12.26 -3.91
CA GLY A 164 6.24 12.31 -3.25
C GLY A 164 6.34 12.72 -1.78
N PHE A 165 7.28 12.14 -1.03
CA PHE A 165 7.51 12.43 0.38
C PHE A 165 8.01 13.85 0.64
N VAL A 166 8.87 14.38 -0.22
CA VAL A 166 9.30 15.79 -0.13
C VAL A 166 8.12 16.73 -0.40
N ALA A 167 7.30 16.44 -1.41
CA ALA A 167 6.08 17.22 -1.65
C ALA A 167 5.10 17.14 -0.47
N LEU A 168 4.94 15.94 0.09
CA LEU A 168 4.14 15.66 1.27
C LEU A 168 4.66 16.42 2.50
N TRP A 169 5.97 16.52 2.69
CA TRP A 169 6.59 17.31 3.76
C TRP A 169 6.15 18.77 3.69
N PHE A 170 6.31 19.43 2.54
CA PHE A 170 5.89 20.83 2.39
C PHE A 170 4.38 21.00 2.61
N HIS A 171 3.59 20.08 2.07
CA HIS A 171 2.13 20.13 2.14
C HIS A 171 1.62 19.96 3.58
N MET A 172 2.08 18.92 4.28
CA MET A 172 1.67 18.62 5.66
C MET A 172 2.25 19.61 6.66
N ASN A 173 3.50 20.05 6.48
CA ASN A 173 4.11 21.04 7.36
C ASN A 173 3.28 22.34 7.37
N HIS A 174 2.72 22.75 6.23
CA HIS A 174 1.79 23.88 6.19
C HIS A 174 0.38 23.50 6.67
N GLY A 175 -0.18 22.41 6.13
CA GLY A 175 -1.56 21.98 6.39
C GLY A 175 -1.85 21.73 7.87
N PHE A 176 -0.89 21.16 8.60
CA PHE A 176 -1.04 20.80 10.00
C PHE A 176 -1.32 22.01 10.90
N TRP A 177 -0.53 23.09 10.81
CA TRP A 177 -0.81 24.26 11.65
C TRP A 177 -1.99 25.09 11.09
N SER A 178 -2.20 25.05 9.77
CA SER A 178 -3.28 25.78 9.10
C SER A 178 -4.69 25.27 9.47
N MET A 179 -4.85 23.97 9.73
CA MET A 179 -6.14 23.43 10.18
C MET A 179 -6.52 23.98 11.57
N PHE A 180 -5.57 24.09 12.49
CA PHE A 180 -5.81 24.71 13.80
C PHE A 180 -6.14 26.19 13.69
N GLN A 181 -5.49 26.90 12.76
CA GLN A 181 -5.86 28.29 12.47
C GLN A 181 -7.30 28.41 11.99
N SER A 182 -7.75 27.48 11.13
CA SER A 182 -9.11 27.45 10.60
C SER A 182 -10.14 27.08 11.67
N ALA A 183 -9.76 26.27 12.66
CA ALA A 183 -10.57 25.93 13.83
C ALA A 183 -10.59 27.02 14.93
N GLY A 184 -9.81 28.11 14.77
CA GLY A 184 -9.76 29.22 15.72
C GLY A 184 -8.67 29.12 16.79
N TRP A 185 -7.84 28.08 16.77
CA TRP A 185 -6.71 27.94 17.70
C TRP A 185 -5.46 28.66 17.16
N ASN A 186 -5.49 30.00 17.15
CA ASN A 186 -4.48 30.84 16.50
C ASN A 186 -4.01 32.05 17.30
N ASN A 187 -4.14 32.04 18.63
CA ASN A 187 -3.62 33.12 19.47
C ASN A 187 -2.08 33.26 19.36
N ILE A 188 -1.58 34.42 19.78
CA ILE A 188 -0.16 34.81 19.68
C ILE A 188 0.80 33.83 20.36
N THR A 189 0.33 33.07 21.35
CA THR A 189 1.13 32.11 22.10
C THR A 189 1.17 30.74 21.42
N TRP A 190 0.01 30.26 20.94
CA TRP A 190 -0.14 28.90 20.43
C TRP A 190 0.20 28.76 18.95
N LEU A 191 -0.09 29.76 18.11
CA LEU A 191 0.19 29.66 16.67
C LEU A 191 1.68 29.39 16.38
N PRO A 192 2.66 30.09 17.02
CA PRO A 192 4.08 29.77 16.83
C PRO A 192 4.44 28.34 17.29
N ARG A 193 3.83 27.86 18.39
CA ARG A 193 4.05 26.50 18.90
C ARG A 193 3.52 25.45 17.94
N LEU A 194 2.31 25.62 17.42
CA LEU A 194 1.69 24.71 16.45
C LEU A 194 2.52 24.63 15.16
N LYS A 195 3.08 25.75 14.68
CA LYS A 195 4.02 25.74 13.55
C LYS A 195 5.29 24.93 13.86
N LYS A 196 5.83 25.05 15.07
CA LYS A 196 7.02 24.28 15.47
C LYS A 196 6.71 22.79 15.63
N ILE A 197 5.54 22.45 16.18
CA ILE A 197 5.05 21.07 16.28
C ILE A 197 4.86 20.48 14.88
N ALA A 198 4.21 21.20 13.97
CA ALA A 198 4.03 20.78 12.57
C ALA A 198 5.38 20.45 11.93
N CYS A 199 6.36 21.34 12.06
CA CYS A 199 7.70 21.16 11.53
C CYS A 199 8.38 19.90 12.06
N TRP A 200 8.40 19.68 13.38
CA TRP A 200 9.00 18.48 13.96
C TRP A 200 8.27 17.21 13.55
N TRP A 201 6.96 17.19 13.75
CA TRP A 201 6.14 16.01 13.51
C TRP A 201 6.18 15.59 12.03
N THR A 202 5.96 16.53 11.09
CA THR A 202 6.02 16.24 9.65
C THR A 202 7.42 15.81 9.22
N SER A 203 8.48 16.40 9.79
CA SER A 203 9.85 15.97 9.48
C SER A 203 10.12 14.55 9.96
N ILE A 204 9.69 14.18 11.16
CA ILE A 204 9.86 12.82 11.68
C ILE A 204 9.11 11.81 10.80
N VAL A 205 7.83 12.06 10.50
CA VAL A 205 7.02 11.17 9.65
C VAL A 205 7.67 10.97 8.28
N VAL A 206 8.10 12.05 7.63
CA VAL A 206 8.73 11.97 6.31
C VAL A 206 10.10 11.29 6.35
N LEU A 207 10.90 11.52 7.39
CA LEU A 207 12.17 10.81 7.57
C LEU A 207 11.97 9.31 7.75
N VAL A 208 10.92 8.90 8.47
CA VAL A 208 10.57 7.48 8.61
C VAL A 208 10.11 6.89 7.27
N PHE A 209 9.30 7.60 6.48
CA PHE A 209 8.93 7.17 5.12
C PHE A 209 10.15 7.04 4.19
N ILE A 210 11.10 7.97 4.27
CA ILE A 210 12.35 7.89 3.50
C ILE A 210 13.18 6.68 3.95
N ALA A 211 13.28 6.45 5.27
CA ALA A 211 13.96 5.26 5.80
C ALA A 211 13.28 3.96 5.32
N GLN A 212 11.95 3.90 5.30
CA GLN A 212 11.19 2.80 4.72
C GLN A 212 11.55 2.57 3.25
N ALA A 213 11.50 3.60 2.40
CA ALA A 213 11.85 3.45 1.00
C ALA A 213 13.28 2.95 0.79
N ILE A 214 14.25 3.43 1.59
CA ILE A 214 15.65 2.97 1.51
C ILE A 214 15.78 1.52 1.96
N VAL A 215 15.27 1.17 3.14
CA VAL A 215 15.37 -0.20 3.69
C VAL A 215 14.66 -1.19 2.78
N PHE A 216 13.46 -0.86 2.30
CA PHE A 216 12.69 -1.72 1.40
C PHE A 216 13.44 -1.95 0.09
N THR A 217 14.05 -0.92 -0.49
CA THR A 217 14.88 -1.05 -1.70
C THR A 217 16.08 -1.96 -1.44
N VAL A 218 16.82 -1.74 -0.35
CA VAL A 218 18.00 -2.57 -0.02
C VAL A 218 17.59 -4.02 0.22
N ASN A 219 16.54 -4.26 0.99
CA ASN A 219 16.06 -5.60 1.30
C ASN A 219 15.53 -6.31 0.04
N ALA A 220 14.75 -5.62 -0.80
CA ALA A 220 14.22 -6.17 -2.04
C ALA A 220 15.33 -6.57 -3.02
N ASN A 221 16.35 -5.72 -3.22
CA ASN A 221 17.48 -6.02 -4.10
C ASN A 221 18.39 -7.15 -3.58
N ASN A 222 18.27 -7.51 -2.30
CA ASN A 222 18.97 -8.66 -1.71
C ASN A 222 18.06 -9.90 -1.58
N ASP A 223 16.84 -9.86 -2.13
CA ASP A 223 15.79 -10.87 -1.99
C ASP A 223 15.47 -11.26 -0.53
N PHE A 224 15.68 -10.33 0.40
CA PHE A 224 15.49 -10.59 1.82
C PHE A 224 14.08 -11.11 2.11
N TYR A 225 13.04 -10.50 1.52
CA TYR A 225 11.65 -10.88 1.76
C TYR A 225 11.26 -12.24 1.20
N LYS A 226 12.07 -12.80 0.29
CA LYS A 226 11.90 -14.14 -0.29
C LYS A 226 12.70 -15.21 0.49
N LYS A 227 13.82 -14.83 1.08
CA LYS A 227 14.83 -15.74 1.66
C LYS A 227 14.85 -15.77 3.19
N ASP A 228 14.29 -14.76 3.85
CA ASP A 228 14.21 -14.72 5.31
C ASP A 228 13.48 -15.95 5.87
N THR A 229 14.10 -16.60 6.85
CA THR A 229 13.60 -17.87 7.40
C THR A 229 12.26 -17.70 8.10
N THR A 230 12.07 -16.60 8.83
CA THR A 230 10.82 -16.36 9.56
C THR A 230 9.68 -16.07 8.60
N LEU A 231 9.93 -15.29 7.55
CA LEU A 231 8.96 -15.07 6.48
C LEU A 231 8.64 -16.35 5.72
N ARG A 232 9.64 -17.18 5.37
CA ARG A 232 9.40 -18.46 4.69
C ARG A 232 8.54 -19.42 5.52
N GLU A 233 8.78 -19.52 6.81
CA GLU A 233 7.94 -20.33 7.70
C GLU A 233 6.50 -19.79 7.76
N GLN A 234 6.31 -18.47 7.81
CA GLN A 234 4.98 -17.86 7.72
C GLN A 234 4.30 -18.13 6.37
N TYR A 235 5.03 -18.06 5.25
CA TYR A 235 4.46 -18.36 3.93
C TYR A 235 4.07 -19.82 3.78
N LYS A 236 4.86 -20.72 4.37
CA LYS A 236 4.57 -22.16 4.42
C LYS A 236 3.26 -22.44 5.13
N GLU A 237 2.96 -21.77 6.25
CA GLU A 237 1.66 -21.88 6.95
C GLU A 237 0.50 -21.52 6.02
N VAL A 238 0.58 -20.36 5.35
CA VAL A 238 -0.46 -19.94 4.38
C VAL A 238 -0.60 -20.93 3.23
N MET A 239 0.51 -21.40 2.65
CA MET A 239 0.47 -22.40 1.58
C MET A 239 -0.13 -23.73 2.05
N GLY A 240 0.21 -24.18 3.26
CA GLY A 240 -0.31 -25.39 3.88
C GLY A 240 -1.82 -25.39 4.02
N ASP A 241 -2.38 -24.25 4.47
CA ASP A 241 -3.82 -24.07 4.60
C ASP A 241 -4.55 -24.16 3.25
N VAL A 242 -3.96 -23.63 2.17
CA VAL A 242 -4.53 -23.69 0.81
C VAL A 242 -4.64 -25.14 0.32
N VAL A 243 -3.65 -25.98 0.58
CA VAL A 243 -3.62 -27.37 0.09
C VAL A 243 -4.09 -28.39 1.13
N GLY A 244 -4.45 -27.95 2.33
CA GLY A 244 -4.93 -28.82 3.42
C GLY A 244 -3.84 -29.72 4.03
N ILE A 245 -2.56 -29.32 3.94
CA ILE A 245 -1.43 -30.09 4.49
C ILE A 245 -1.03 -29.47 5.84
N PRO A 246 -1.07 -30.23 6.95
CA PRO A 246 -0.55 -29.75 8.23
C PRO A 246 0.96 -29.51 8.17
N VAL A 247 1.40 -28.25 8.30
CA VAL A 247 2.81 -27.88 8.10
C VAL A 247 3.66 -27.83 9.37
N ASP A 248 3.07 -28.06 10.54
CA ASP A 248 3.72 -27.94 11.86
C ASP A 248 4.98 -28.82 11.99
N ARG A 249 5.04 -29.91 11.21
CA ARG A 249 6.12 -30.91 11.27
C ARG A 249 7.11 -30.79 10.12
N PHE A 250 6.91 -29.86 9.20
CA PHE A 250 7.76 -29.67 8.03
C PHE A 250 8.55 -28.38 8.15
N LYS A 251 9.82 -28.40 7.77
CA LYS A 251 10.53 -27.15 7.44
C LYS A 251 10.08 -26.69 6.05
N TYR A 252 10.29 -25.41 5.73
CA TYR A 252 9.97 -24.87 4.40
C TYR A 252 10.51 -25.74 3.25
N ASP A 253 11.78 -26.14 3.27
CA ASP A 253 12.41 -26.88 2.16
C ASP A 253 11.80 -28.29 1.99
N ASP A 254 11.47 -28.95 3.10
CA ASP A 254 10.81 -30.26 3.11
C ASP A 254 9.39 -30.14 2.53
N PHE A 255 8.68 -29.06 2.91
CA PHE A 255 7.34 -28.76 2.40
C PHE A 255 7.37 -28.49 0.88
N SER A 256 8.28 -27.63 0.41
CA SER A 256 8.43 -27.32 -1.02
C SER A 256 8.67 -28.58 -1.85
N THR A 257 9.63 -29.41 -1.42
CA THR A 257 9.95 -30.68 -2.07
C THR A 257 8.73 -31.61 -2.10
N THR A 258 8.06 -31.78 -0.96
CA THR A 258 6.88 -32.65 -0.83
C THR A 258 5.75 -32.22 -1.75
N VAL A 259 5.44 -30.92 -1.81
CA VAL A 259 4.39 -30.39 -2.67
C VAL A 259 4.72 -30.62 -4.15
N ARG A 260 5.96 -30.35 -4.56
CA ARG A 260 6.41 -30.58 -5.95
C ARG A 260 6.37 -32.04 -6.34
N GLU A 261 6.83 -32.94 -5.47
CA GLU A 261 6.76 -34.39 -5.69
C GLU A 261 5.31 -34.88 -5.79
N HIS A 262 4.42 -34.38 -4.94
CA HIS A 262 3.00 -34.74 -4.98
C HIS A 262 2.35 -34.33 -6.31
N VAL A 263 2.56 -33.09 -6.75
CA VAL A 263 2.03 -32.61 -8.04
C VAL A 263 2.61 -33.42 -9.21
N SER A 264 3.90 -33.73 -9.19
CA SER A 264 4.56 -34.58 -10.19
C SER A 264 3.94 -35.98 -10.26
N GLN A 265 3.61 -36.58 -9.10
CA GLN A 265 2.92 -37.87 -9.04
C GLN A 265 1.52 -37.80 -9.65
N LEU A 266 0.73 -36.76 -9.33
CA LEU A 266 -0.60 -36.55 -9.90
C LEU A 266 -0.53 -36.40 -11.43
N GLN A 267 0.41 -35.61 -11.94
CA GLN A 267 0.64 -35.45 -13.38
C GLN A 267 1.08 -36.76 -14.04
N GLY A 268 1.91 -37.56 -13.36
CA GLY A 268 2.32 -38.88 -13.83
C GLY A 268 1.15 -39.86 -13.94
N LEU A 269 0.21 -39.82 -13.00
CA LEU A 269 -1.04 -40.60 -13.05
C LEU A 269 -1.95 -40.11 -14.17
N LEU A 270 -2.09 -38.80 -14.35
CA LEU A 270 -2.88 -38.19 -15.42
C LEU A 270 -2.37 -38.61 -16.80
N ALA A 271 -1.05 -38.68 -16.98
CA ALA A 271 -0.41 -39.16 -18.20
C ALA A 271 -0.58 -40.68 -18.45
N GLN A 272 -1.06 -41.44 -17.46
CA GLN A 272 -1.24 -42.89 -17.52
C GLN A 272 -2.67 -43.30 -17.13
N PRO A 273 -3.67 -43.11 -18.02
CA PRO A 273 -5.09 -43.32 -17.70
C PRO A 273 -5.41 -44.73 -17.17
N GLN A 274 -4.69 -45.75 -17.65
CA GLN A 274 -4.86 -47.12 -17.17
C GLN A 274 -4.42 -47.29 -15.70
N GLN A 275 -3.35 -46.60 -15.28
CA GLN A 275 -2.88 -46.62 -13.90
C GLN A 275 -3.78 -45.76 -13.00
N ALA A 276 -4.25 -44.61 -13.49
CA ALA A 276 -5.23 -43.77 -12.78
C ALA A 276 -6.53 -44.55 -12.48
N MET A 277 -7.06 -45.30 -13.44
CA MET A 277 -8.24 -46.15 -13.24
C MET A 277 -8.02 -47.23 -12.18
N GLN A 278 -6.80 -47.79 -12.05
CA GLN A 278 -6.51 -48.81 -11.03
C GLN A 278 -6.56 -48.26 -9.59
N VAL A 279 -6.23 -46.98 -9.41
CA VAL A 279 -6.33 -46.29 -8.11
C VAL A 279 -7.67 -45.58 -7.91
N GLY A 280 -8.62 -45.77 -8.83
CA GLY A 280 -9.95 -45.17 -8.78
C GLY A 280 -9.97 -43.66 -9.02
N ALA A 281 -8.92 -43.09 -9.63
CA ALA A 281 -8.85 -41.67 -9.95
C ALA A 281 -9.34 -41.41 -11.37
N THR A 282 -10.31 -40.50 -11.52
CA THR A 282 -10.74 -40.00 -12.83
C THR A 282 -9.83 -38.86 -13.30
N GLU A 283 -9.81 -38.59 -14.61
CA GLU A 283 -9.12 -37.44 -15.17
C GLU A 283 -9.59 -36.11 -14.56
N GLU A 284 -10.91 -35.96 -14.39
CA GLU A 284 -11.53 -34.78 -13.75
C GLU A 284 -11.06 -34.60 -12.31
N MET A 285 -11.00 -35.68 -11.52
CA MET A 285 -10.49 -35.64 -10.15
C MET A 285 -9.02 -35.22 -10.11
N LEU A 286 -8.19 -35.78 -11.00
CA LEU A 286 -6.77 -35.44 -11.06
C LEU A 286 -6.56 -33.99 -11.49
N ASN A 287 -7.27 -33.52 -12.51
CA ASN A 287 -7.19 -32.13 -12.97
C ASN A 287 -7.63 -31.15 -11.88
N THR A 288 -8.73 -31.46 -11.16
CA THR A 288 -9.21 -30.65 -10.03
C THR A 288 -8.19 -30.61 -8.90
N GLU A 289 -7.62 -31.75 -8.54
CA GLU A 289 -6.60 -31.84 -7.50
C GLU A 289 -5.34 -31.06 -7.89
N ILE A 290 -4.84 -31.24 -9.11
CA ILE A 290 -3.68 -30.53 -9.64
C ILE A 290 -3.91 -29.01 -9.64
N ALA A 291 -5.09 -28.56 -10.08
CA ALA A 291 -5.44 -27.14 -10.09
C ALA A 291 -5.44 -26.52 -8.68
N ARG A 292 -5.82 -27.28 -7.64
CA ARG A 292 -5.76 -26.82 -6.24
C ARG A 292 -4.33 -26.45 -5.80
N PHE A 293 -3.32 -27.15 -6.32
CA PHE A 293 -1.91 -26.92 -5.98
C PHE A 293 -1.24 -25.83 -6.82
N GLU A 294 -1.84 -25.39 -7.93
CA GLU A 294 -1.24 -24.43 -8.86
C GLU A 294 -0.84 -23.09 -8.19
N PRO A 295 -1.65 -22.47 -7.33
CA PRO A 295 -1.25 -21.24 -6.65
C PRO A 295 -0.03 -21.43 -5.73
N VAL A 296 0.03 -22.57 -5.04
CA VAL A 296 1.14 -22.90 -4.13
C VAL A 296 2.42 -23.16 -4.92
N ILE A 297 2.36 -23.95 -6.00
CA ILE A 297 3.51 -24.19 -6.87
C ILE A 297 4.01 -22.89 -7.49
N SER A 298 3.11 -22.02 -7.97
CA SER A 298 3.47 -20.73 -8.54
C SER A 298 4.17 -19.83 -7.53
N LEU A 299 3.70 -19.83 -6.28
CA LEU A 299 4.34 -19.08 -5.19
C LEU A 299 5.70 -19.65 -4.80
N LEU A 300 5.83 -20.99 -4.74
CA LEU A 300 7.13 -21.65 -4.52
C LEU A 300 8.11 -21.29 -5.64
N ASP A 301 7.68 -21.33 -6.90
CA ASP A 301 8.52 -20.94 -8.04
C ASP A 301 8.98 -19.49 -7.95
N TYR A 302 8.08 -18.59 -7.57
CA TYR A 302 8.44 -17.20 -7.31
C TYR A 302 9.45 -17.06 -6.17
N LEU A 303 9.23 -17.73 -5.03
CA LEU A 303 10.08 -17.63 -3.84
C LEU A 303 11.48 -18.24 -4.02
N GLU A 304 11.60 -19.26 -4.87
CA GLU A 304 12.82 -20.03 -5.11
C GLU A 304 13.56 -19.64 -6.39
N ASP A 305 13.00 -18.72 -7.19
CA ASP A 305 13.53 -18.32 -8.50
C ASP A 305 13.67 -19.53 -9.46
N THR A 306 12.79 -20.52 -9.33
CA THR A 306 12.76 -21.67 -10.23
C THR A 306 11.92 -21.37 -11.47
N PRO A 307 12.22 -21.99 -12.63
CA PRO A 307 11.38 -21.86 -13.81
C PRO A 307 9.94 -22.26 -13.49
N ALA A 308 8.97 -21.54 -14.07
CA ALA A 308 7.56 -21.83 -13.87
C ALA A 308 7.27 -23.30 -14.19
N THR A 309 6.83 -24.03 -13.17
CA THR A 309 6.42 -25.43 -13.28
C THR A 309 5.15 -25.44 -14.11
N THR A 310 5.20 -26.05 -15.30
CA THR A 310 4.01 -26.15 -16.15
C THR A 310 3.00 -27.10 -15.50
N VAL A 311 1.96 -26.52 -14.90
CA VAL A 311 0.80 -27.27 -14.44
C VAL A 311 -0.11 -27.46 -15.65
N ASN A 312 -0.02 -28.63 -16.30
CA ASN A 312 -0.78 -28.92 -17.51
C ASN A 312 -2.23 -29.27 -17.14
N VAL A 313 -3.05 -28.26 -16.82
CA VAL A 313 -4.48 -28.43 -16.62
C VAL A 313 -5.14 -28.26 -18.00
N GLN A 314 -5.80 -29.32 -18.51
CA GLN A 314 -6.66 -29.13 -19.68
C GLN A 314 -7.83 -28.21 -19.30
N PRO A 315 -8.16 -27.18 -20.11
CA PRO A 315 -9.27 -26.30 -19.79
C PRO A 315 -10.58 -27.10 -19.76
N GLU A 316 -11.40 -26.84 -18.74
CA GLU A 316 -12.79 -27.32 -18.69
C GLU A 316 -13.52 -26.87 -19.98
N ASN A 317 -14.12 -27.84 -20.69
CA ASN A 317 -15.00 -27.58 -21.83
C ASN A 317 -16.40 -27.15 -21.37
#